data_AF-A0A851GTZ9-F1
#
_entry.id   AF-A0A851GTZ9-F1
#
_cell.length_a   1.000
_cell.length_b   1.000
_cell.length_c   1.000
_cell.angle_alpha   90.00
_cell.angle_beta   90.00
_cell.angle_gamma   90.00
#
_symmetry.space_group_name_H-M   'P 1'
#
loop_
_entity.id
_entity.type
_entity.pdbx_description
1 polymer ?
#
loop_
_entity_poly.entity_id
_entity_poly.type
_entity_poly.pdbx_seq_one_letter_code
_entity_poly.pdbx_strand_id
1 'polypeptide(L)' 'MSTIVELEREVMQLPEDQRVALLNRVLKVSEPSRASDIQDLWDDEIARRIERLDKGVTQTIPASEVFRELDQRLA' A
#
# COMPACT_ATOMS: atom_id res chain seq x y z
N MET A 1 26.11 2.58 -20.38
CA MET A 1 25.03 2.22 -19.44
C MET A 1 25.20 0.76 -19.11
N SER A 2 25.15 0.37 -17.83
CA SER A 2 25.07 -1.03 -17.46
C SER A 2 23.74 -1.61 -17.94
N THR A 3 23.75 -2.85 -18.40
CA THR A 3 22.54 -3.61 -18.73
C THR A 3 21.78 -3.98 -17.46
N ILE A 4 20.49 -4.31 -17.59
CA ILE A 4 19.68 -4.75 -16.45
C ILE A 4 20.27 -6.00 -15.77
N VAL A 5 20.82 -6.92 -16.58
CA VAL A 5 21.45 -8.16 -16.10
C VAL A 5 22.72 -7.89 -15.29
N GLU A 6 23.52 -6.89 -15.70
CA GLU A 6 24.71 -6.48 -14.94
C GLU A 6 24.31 -5.85 -13.60
N LEU A 7 23.28 -4.99 -13.59
CA LEU A 7 22.77 -4.38 -12.37
C LEU A 7 22.17 -5.41 -11.41
N GLU A 8 21.38 -6.37 -11.91
CA GLU A 8 20.84 -7.46 -11.08
C GLU A 8 21.95 -8.26 -10.41
N ARG A 9 23.02 -8.59 -11.15
CA ARG A 9 24.17 -9.30 -10.60
C ARG A 9 24.86 -8.51 -9.50
N GLU A 10 25.07 -7.21 -9.70
CA GLU A 10 25.68 -6.33 -8.69
C GLU A 10 24.80 -6.20 -7.44
N VAL A 11 23.48 -6.05 -7.61
CA VAL A 11 22.53 -5.97 -6.50
C VAL A 11 22.50 -7.28 -5.70
N MET A 12 22.56 -8.44 -6.37
CA MET A 12 22.58 -9.73 -5.69
C MET A 12 23.85 -9.98 -4.86
N GLN A 13 24.95 -9.26 -5.12
CA GLN A 13 26.17 -9.34 -4.31
C GLN A 13 26.10 -8.52 -3.01
N LEU A 14 25.12 -7.63 -2.89
CA LEU A 14 24.97 -6.82 -1.68
C LEU A 14 24.45 -7.66 -0.49
N PRO A 15 24.87 -7.32 0.73
CA PRO A 15 24.21 -7.76 1.95
C PRO A 15 22.69 -7.51 1.90
N GLU A 16 21.92 -8.35 2.58
CA GLU A 16 20.45 -8.33 2.52
C GLU A 16 19.84 -6.97 2.87
N ASP A 17 20.33 -6.35 3.95
CA ASP A 17 19.92 -5.02 4.40
C ASP A 17 20.16 -3.95 3.31
N GLN A 18 21.30 -4.03 2.62
CA GLN A 18 21.65 -3.10 1.54
C GLN A 18 20.80 -3.32 0.29
N ARG A 19 20.48 -4.58 -0.06
CA ARG A 19 19.54 -4.88 -1.16
C ARG A 19 18.18 -4.29 -0.89
N VAL A 20 17.64 -4.51 0.30
CA VAL A 20 16.32 -4.00 0.71
C VAL A 20 16.31 -2.46 0.69
N ALA A 21 17.37 -1.83 1.21
CA ALA A 21 17.49 -0.37 1.19
C ALA A 21 17.54 0.19 -0.24
N LEU A 22 18.26 -0.46 -1.15
CA LEU A 22 18.35 -0.05 -2.55
C LEU A 22 17.02 -0.21 -3.28
N LEU A 23 16.35 -1.36 -3.14
CA LEU A 23 15.04 -1.62 -3.73
C LEU A 23 14.01 -0.58 -3.29
N ASN A 24 13.96 -0.26 -1.99
CA ASN A 24 13.07 0.78 -1.47
C ASN A 24 13.34 2.15 -2.09
N ARG A 25 14.62 2.51 -2.29
CA ARG A 25 14.98 3.80 -2.91
C ARG A 25 14.59 3.85 -4.39
N VAL A 26 14.85 2.77 -5.13
CA VAL A 26 14.46 2.66 -6.55
C VAL A 26 12.94 2.74 -6.68
N LEU A 27 12.21 2.01 -5.83
CA LEU A 27 10.75 2.04 -5.82
C LEU A 27 10.23 3.45 -5.55
N LYS A 28 10.74 4.13 -4.52
CA LYS A 28 10.32 5.49 -4.15
C LYS A 28 10.54 6.52 -5.26
N VAL A 29 11.61 6.39 -6.05
CA VAL A 29 11.87 7.29 -7.18
C VAL A 29 11.06 6.91 -8.41
N SER A 30 10.72 5.62 -8.55
CA SER A 30 9.88 5.10 -9.64
C SER A 30 8.39 5.34 -9.40
N GLU A 31 7.99 5.61 -8.15
CA GLU A 31 6.63 6.06 -7.85
C GLU A 31 6.40 7.37 -8.62
N PRO A 32 5.46 7.39 -9.59
CA PRO A 32 5.09 8.63 -10.22
C PRO A 32 4.70 9.60 -9.12
N SER A 33 5.14 10.86 -9.20
CA SER A 33 4.67 11.89 -8.27
C SER A 33 3.17 11.73 -8.20
N ARG A 34 2.61 11.42 -7.02
CA ARG A 34 1.16 11.26 -6.86
C ARG A 34 0.58 12.49 -7.54
N ALA A 35 -0.07 12.29 -8.69
CA ALA A 35 -0.71 13.40 -9.38
C ALA A 35 -1.63 14.01 -8.32
N SER A 36 -1.59 15.33 -8.12
CA SER A 36 -2.41 15.96 -7.07
C SER A 36 -3.86 15.48 -7.16
N ASP A 37 -4.30 15.26 -8.39
CA ASP A 37 -5.59 14.71 -8.76
C ASP A 37 -5.91 13.37 -8.07
N ILE A 38 -4.94 12.48 -7.87
CA ILE A 38 -5.17 11.21 -7.16
C ILE A 38 -5.47 11.47 -5.69
N GLN A 39 -4.77 12.41 -5.04
CA GLN A 39 -5.02 12.75 -3.65
C GLN A 39 -6.42 13.37 -3.51
N ASP A 40 -6.77 14.30 -4.39
CA ASP A 40 -8.08 14.95 -4.40
C ASP A 40 -9.21 13.93 -4.62
N LEU A 41 -9.03 12.99 -5.56
CA LEU A 41 -9.97 11.88 -5.79
C LEU A 41 -10.14 10.97 -4.57
N TRP A 42 -9.06 10.73 -3.81
CA TRP A 42 -9.13 9.97 -2.56
C TRP A 42 -9.87 10.75 -1.47
N ASP A 43 -9.62 12.05 -1.35
CA ASP A 43 -10.28 12.91 -0.36
C ASP A 43 -11.81 12.95 -0.62
N ASP A 44 -12.21 13.07 -1.89
CA ASP A 44 -13.61 12.99 -2.33
C ASP A 44 -14.25 11.62 -2.01
N GLU A 45 -13.52 10.53 -2.21
CA GLU A 45 -13.98 9.17 -1.88
C GLU A 45 -14.17 8.99 -0.38
N ILE A 46 -13.21 9.46 0.42
CA ILE A 46 -13.27 9.37 1.88
C ILE A 46 -14.49 10.13 2.40
N ALA A 47 -14.67 11.39 1.97
CA ALA A 47 -15.81 12.21 2.37
C ALA A 47 -17.15 11.55 2.01
N ARG A 48 -17.27 11.02 0.78
CA ARG A 48 -18.47 10.32 0.32
C ARG A 48 -18.75 9.04 1.11
N ARG A 49 -17.72 8.28 1.50
CA ARG A 49 -17.90 7.06 2.33
C ARG A 49 -18.35 7.39 3.74
N ILE A 50 -17.81 8.44 4.35
CA ILE A 50 -18.23 8.93 5.66
C ILE A 50 -19.71 9.35 5.60
N GLU A 51 -20.11 10.16 4.62
CA GLU A 51 -21.49 10.61 4.50
C GLU A 51 -22.48 9.44 4.33
N ARG A 52 -22.10 8.42 3.56
CA ARG A 52 -22.91 7.20 3.40
C ARG A 52 -23.03 6.39 4.69
N LEU A 53 -21.95 6.34 5.48
CA LEU A 53 -21.96 5.70 6.79
C LEU A 53 -22.88 6.46 7.75
N ASP A 54 -22.75 7.78 7.82
CA ASP A 54 -23.56 8.65 8.68
C ASP A 54 -25.06 8.58 8.32
N LYS A 55 -25.38 8.44 7.04
CA LYS A 55 -26.75 8.23 6.53
C LYS A 55 -27.29 6.82 6.77
N GLY A 56 -26.49 5.89 7.29
CA GLY A 56 -26.90 4.50 7.51
C GLY A 56 -27.14 3.71 6.22
N VAL A 57 -26.66 4.18 5.08
CA VAL A 57 -26.81 3.49 3.77
C VAL A 57 -25.64 2.56 3.45
N THR A 58 -24.60 2.58 4.28
CA THR A 58 -23.47 1.65 4.21
C THR A 58 -23.78 0.39 5.01
N GLN A 59 -23.61 -0.78 4.40
CA GLN A 59 -23.65 -2.04 5.12
C GLN A 59 -22.47 -2.10 6.09
N THR A 60 -22.75 -2.18 7.38
CA THR A 60 -21.74 -2.31 8.43
C THR A 60 -21.66 -3.74 8.92
N ILE A 61 -20.49 -4.12 9.43
CA ILE A 61 -20.27 -5.39 10.12
C ILE A 61 -19.97 -5.04 11.58
N PRO A 62 -20.64 -5.66 12.56
CA PRO A 62 -20.31 -5.46 13.97
C PRO A 62 -18.84 -5.80 14.25
N ALA A 63 -18.16 -4.94 15.02
CA ALA A 63 -16.76 -5.17 15.36
C ALA A 63 -16.53 -6.55 16.03
N SER A 64 -17.46 -6.99 16.86
CA SER A 64 -17.43 -8.32 17.49
C SER A 64 -17.41 -9.47 16.48
N GLU A 65 -18.09 -9.33 15.35
CA GLU A 65 -18.09 -10.33 14.30
C GLU A 65 -16.74 -10.39 13.59
N VAL A 66 -16.15 -9.22 13.30
CA VAL A 66 -14.80 -9.11 12.71
C VAL A 66 -13.75 -9.77 13.61
N PHE A 67 -13.75 -9.45 14.91
CA PHE A 67 -12.77 -10.03 15.83
C PHE A 67 -12.92 -11.55 15.98
N ARG A 68 -14.17 -12.04 16.06
CA ARG A 68 -14.43 -13.48 16.08
C ARG A 68 -13.88 -14.19 14.85
N GLU A 69 -14.01 -13.60 13.67
CA GLU A 69 -13.48 -14.19 12.43
C GLU A 69 -11.94 -14.16 12.40
N LEU A 70 -11.32 -13.07 12.89
CA LEU A 70 -9.86 -12.98 13.00
C LEU A 70 -9.29 -14.06 13.94
N ASP A 71 -9.91 -14.25 15.11
CA ASP A 71 -9.48 -15.27 16.08
C ASP A 71 -9.54 -16.68 15.46
N GLN A 72 -10.55 -16.97 14.65
CA GLN A 72 -10.68 -18.26 13.97
C GLN A 72 -9.61 -18.50 12.90
N ARG A 73 -9.11 -17.45 12.26
CA ARG A 73 -8.11 -17.56 11.18
C ARG A 73 -6.67 -17.60 11.70
N LEU A 74 -6.43 -17.04 12.88
CA LEU A 74 -5.09 -16.88 13.47
C LEU A 74 -4.79 -17.86 14.61
N ALA A 75 -5.75 -18.68 15.02
CA ALA A 75 -5.58 -19.80 15.94
C ALA A 75 -5.13 -21.08 15.21
#